data_AF-A0A8J7Y5H0-F1
#
_entry.id   AF-A0A8J7Y5H0-F1
#
_cell.length_a   1.000
_cell.length_b   1.000
_cell.length_c   1.000
_cell.angle_alpha   90.00
_cell.angle_beta   90.00
_cell.angle_gamma   90.00
#
_symmetry.space_group_name_H-M   'P 1'
#
loop_
_entity.id
_entity.type
_entity.pdbx_description
1 polymer ?
#
loop_
_entity_poly.entity_id
_entity_poly.type
_entity_poly.pdbx_seq_one_letter_code
_entity_poly.pdbx_strand_id
1 'polypeptide(L)' 'MASQPCDGCGTSVSIAGGIANIWTQKARPTEGIVLELGDGTEHFLCYSCIDRLPDDHEVTAADVAALPEESP' A
#
# COMPACT_ATOMS: atom_id res chain seq x y z
N MET A 1 -15.73 7.22 0.08
CA MET A 1 -14.35 7.00 0.57
C MET A 1 -13.72 6.07 -0.44
N ALA A 2 -12.57 6.44 -1.01
CA ALA A 2 -11.88 5.57 -1.94
C ALA A 2 -11.05 4.56 -1.13
N SER A 3 -11.10 3.30 -1.52
CA SER A 3 -10.23 2.26 -1.01
C SER A 3 -9.63 1.49 -2.18
N GLN A 4 -8.43 0.96 -1.98
CA GLN A 4 -7.72 0.17 -2.98
C GLN A 4 -7.18 -1.10 -2.30
N PRO A 5 -7.26 -2.27 -2.95
CA PRO A 5 -6.61 -3.47 -2.43
C PRO A 5 -5.10 -3.27 -2.37
N CYS A 6 -4.49 -3.69 -1.26
CA CYS A 6 -3.03 -3.81 -1.11
C CYS A 6 -2.51 -4.93 -2.03
N ASP A 7 -1.47 -4.67 -2.81
CA ASP A 7 -0.89 -5.66 -3.72
C ASP A 7 -0.17 -6.81 -2.98
N GLY A 8 0.21 -6.60 -1.70
CA GLY A 8 0.85 -7.62 -0.87
C GLY A 8 -0.15 -8.54 -0.17
N CYS A 9 -1.09 -7.99 0.59
CA CYS A 9 -2.02 -8.79 1.41
C CYS A 9 -3.45 -8.86 0.87
N GLY A 10 -3.77 -8.17 -0.23
CA GLY A 10 -5.12 -8.13 -0.83
C GLY A 10 -6.17 -7.33 -0.04
N THR A 11 -5.85 -6.85 1.17
CA THR A 11 -6.82 -6.12 2.02
C THR A 11 -7.18 -4.77 1.41
N SER A 12 -8.47 -4.42 1.39
CA SER A 12 -8.93 -3.11 0.94
C SER A 12 -8.60 -2.05 2.00
N VAL A 13 -7.66 -1.16 1.68
CA VAL A 13 -7.21 -0.10 2.61
C VAL A 13 -7.65 1.28 2.14
N SER A 14 -7.91 2.17 3.11
CA SER A 14 -8.41 3.51 2.81
C SER A 14 -7.33 4.37 2.15
N ILE A 15 -7.66 4.93 0.99
CA ILE A 15 -6.80 5.90 0.31
C ILE A 15 -7.40 7.30 0.39
N ALA A 16 -6.54 8.30 0.41
CA ALA A 16 -6.95 9.69 0.30
C ALA A 16 -7.47 9.89 -1.13
N GLY A 17 -8.80 9.85 -1.29
CA GLY A 17 -9.45 10.08 -2.57
C GLY A 17 -9.19 11.52 -3.06
N GLY A 18 -8.77 11.64 -4.31
CA GLY A 18 -8.38 12.90 -4.95
C GLY A 18 -9.43 14.00 -4.89
N ILE A 19 -8.93 15.24 -4.78
CA ILE A 19 -9.54 16.58 -4.99
C ILE A 19 -10.91 16.91 -4.33
N ALA A 20 -11.60 15.98 -3.68
CA ALA A 20 -12.94 16.20 -3.15
C ALA A 20 -12.98 16.62 -1.67
N ASN A 21 -11.99 17.38 -1.16
CA ASN A 21 -12.11 17.93 0.20
C ASN A 21 -11.28 19.19 0.48
N ILE A 22 -11.37 20.20 -0.39
CA ILE A 22 -10.79 21.54 -0.11
C ILE A 22 -11.46 22.21 1.12
N TRP A 23 -12.62 21.72 1.60
CA TRP A 23 -13.43 22.44 2.61
C TRP A 23 -13.87 21.65 3.85
N THR A 24 -13.31 20.47 4.17
CA THR A 24 -13.57 19.84 5.47
C THR A 24 -12.34 19.14 6.04
N GLN A 25 -11.77 19.73 7.09
CA GLN A 25 -10.61 19.26 7.87
C GLN A 25 -10.84 17.93 8.60
N LYS A 26 -10.94 16.83 7.85
CA LYS A 26 -10.63 15.49 8.35
C LYS A 26 -9.86 14.77 7.26
N ALA A 27 -8.60 15.15 7.07
CA ALA A 27 -7.64 14.28 6.41
C ALA A 27 -7.60 12.98 7.23
N ARG A 28 -8.31 11.95 6.77
CA ARG A 28 -8.11 10.61 7.31
C ARG A 28 -6.68 10.23 6.90
N PRO A 29 -5.88 9.65 7.81
CA PRO A 29 -4.61 9.07 7.42
C PRO A 29 -4.87 8.09 6.27
N THR A 30 -4.06 8.17 5.22
CA THR A 30 -3.98 7.08 4.25
C THR A 30 -3.48 5.84 4.98
N GLU A 31 -3.97 4.67 4.60
CA GLU A 31 -3.54 3.39 5.19
C GLU A 31 -2.54 2.64 4.30
N GLY A 32 -2.13 3.28 3.19
CA GLY A 32 -1.12 2.77 2.26
C GLY A 32 -0.59 3.84 1.31
N ILE A 33 0.42 3.48 0.52
CA ILE A 33 1.10 4.34 -0.46
C ILE A 33 1.55 3.51 -1.68
N VAL A 34 1.68 4.15 -2.84
CA VAL A 34 2.30 3.56 -4.02
C VAL A 34 3.83 3.69 -3.89
N LEU A 35 4.53 2.57 -4.02
CA LEU A 35 5.99 2.49 -3.99
C LEU A 35 6.50 1.99 -5.35
N GLU A 36 7.54 2.64 -5.86
CA GLU A 36 8.37 2.11 -6.94
C GLU A 36 9.45 1.20 -6.32
N LEU A 37 9.56 -0.02 -6.82
CA LEU A 37 10.45 -1.07 -6.33
C LEU A 37 11.76 -1.14 -7.14
N GLY A 38 12.74 -1.90 -6.67
CA GLY A 38 14.07 -2.02 -7.28
C GLY A 38 14.08 -2.66 -8.68
N ASP A 39 13.01 -3.35 -9.06
CA ASP A 39 12.79 -3.88 -10.40
C ASP A 39 12.03 -2.89 -11.33
N GLY A 40 11.74 -1.68 -10.85
CA GLY A 40 11.03 -0.64 -11.58
C GLY A 40 9.51 -0.84 -11.63
N THR A 41 8.97 -1.78 -10.86
CA THR A 41 7.52 -1.97 -10.73
C THR A 41 6.92 -1.01 -9.71
N GLU A 42 5.68 -0.59 -9.93
CA GLU A 42 4.92 0.22 -8.97
C GLU A 42 3.86 -0.63 -8.28
N HIS A 43 3.84 -0.62 -6.96
CA HIS A 43 2.91 -1.39 -6.14
C HIS A 43 2.26 -0.53 -5.06
N PHE A 44 0.97 -0.71 -4.84
CA PHE A 44 0.26 -0.08 -3.74
C PHE A 44 0.23 -0.99 -2.52
N LEU A 45 0.94 -0.57 -1.46
CA LEU A 45 1.09 -1.36 -0.24
C LEU A 45 0.54 -0.62 0.99
N CYS A 46 -0.10 -1.37 1.87
CA CYS A 46 -0.45 -0.87 3.20
C CYS A 46 0.81 -0.76 4.08
N TYR A 47 0.78 0.12 5.09
CA TYR A 47 1.95 0.29 5.97
C TYR A 47 2.38 -1.01 6.66
N SER A 48 1.43 -1.88 7.02
CA SER A 48 1.73 -3.19 7.60
C SER A 48 2.50 -4.12 6.65
N CYS A 49 2.25 -4.05 5.34
CA CYS A 49 3.00 -4.83 4.36
C CYS A 49 4.38 -4.23 4.13
N ILE A 50 4.50 -2.90 4.11
CA ILE A 50 5.77 -2.19 3.97
C ILE A 50 6.72 -2.56 5.11
N ASP A 51 6.23 -2.61 6.35
CA ASP A 51 7.01 -3.01 7.53
C ASP A 51 7.47 -4.48 7.51
N ARG A 52 6.91 -5.32 6.62
CA ARG A 52 7.27 -6.74 6.46
C ARG A 52 8.23 -6.98 5.29
N LEU A 53 8.47 -5.98 4.45
CA LEU A 53 9.39 -6.12 3.32
C LEU A 53 10.81 -6.37 3.81
N PRO A 54 11.61 -7.12 3.05
CA PRO A 54 13.01 -7.33 3.40
C PRO A 54 13.80 -6.01 3.36
N ASP A 55 14.68 -5.83 4.34
CA ASP A 55 15.60 -4.69 4.44
C ASP A 55 17.05 -5.04 4.06
N ASP A 56 17.34 -6.31 3.77
CA ASP A 56 18.67 -6.83 3.46
C ASP A 56 19.02 -6.77 1.97
N HIS A 57 18.05 -6.48 1.10
CA HIS A 57 18.23 -6.33 -0.34
C HIS A 57 17.22 -5.34 -0.95
N GLU A 58 17.40 -5.01 -2.23
CA GLU A 58 16.44 -4.18 -2.95
C GLU A 58 15.14 -4.96 -3.19
N VAL A 59 14.05 -4.46 -2.60
CA VAL A 59 12.71 -5.04 -2.72
C VAL A 59 12.24 -5.05 -4.17
N THR A 60 11.62 -6.14 -4.59
CA THR A 60 11.05 -6.35 -5.93
C THR A 60 9.59 -6.81 -5.86
N ALA A 61 8.92 -6.90 -7.02
CA ALA A 61 7.57 -7.45 -7.10
C ALA A 61 7.47 -8.90 -6.57
N ALA A 62 8.56 -9.67 -6.62
CA ALA A 62 8.61 -11.02 -6.09
C ALA A 62 8.48 -11.04 -4.56
N ASP A 63 9.08 -10.05 -3.88
CA ASP A 63 9.01 -9.92 -2.42
C ASP A 63 7.62 -9.50 -1.97
N VAL A 64 6.96 -8.63 -2.74
CA VAL A 64 5.54 -8.29 -2.53
C VAL A 64 4.65 -9.51 -2.67
N ALA A 65 4.84 -10.32 -3.72
CA ALA A 65 4.07 -11.54 -3.95
C ALA A 65 4.35 -12.65 -2.91
N ALA A 66 5.48 -12.58 -2.21
CA ALA A 66 5.83 -13.51 -1.14
C ALA A 66 5.20 -13.13 0.22
N LEU A 67 4.59 -11.95 0.33
CA LEU A 67 3.90 -11.54 1.55
C LEU A 67 2.72 -12.50 1.85
N PRO A 68 2.50 -12.84 3.13
CA PRO A 68 1.40 -13.72 3.49
C PRO A 68 0.06 -13.04 3.15
N GLU A 69 -0.82 -13.78 2.47
CA GLU A 69 -2.21 -13.38 2.32
C GLU A 69 -2.85 -13.31 3.72
N GLU A 70 -3.31 -12.14 4.14
CA GLU A 70 -4.12 -12.02 5.35
C GLU A 70 -5.51 -12.57 5.00
N SER A 71 -5.72 -13.86 5.29
CA SER A 71 -7.03 -14.49 5.23
C SER A 71 -7.98 -13.81 6.23
N PRO A 72 -9.19 -13.40 5.82
CA PRO A 72 -10.18 -12.76 6.70
C PRO A 72 -10.74 -13.68 7.79
#